data_AF-A0A2N1MA43-F1
#
_entry.id   AF-A0A2N1MA43-F1
#
_cell.length_a   1.000
_cell.length_b   1.000
_cell.length_c   1.000
_cell.angle_alpha   90.00
_cell.angle_beta   90.00
_cell.angle_gamma   90.00
#
_symmetry.space_group_name_H-M   'P 1'
#
loop_
_entity.id
_entity.type
_entity.pdbx_description
1 polymer ?
#
loop_
_entity_poly.entity_id
_entity_poly.type
_entity_poly.pdbx_seq_one_letter_code
_entity_poly.pdbx_strand_id
1 'polypeptide(L)'
;MEIGYKSVVGLDAVKGLKTEQEPNLDRTREEIERNIRKLQSKLGSPMTDADISLYGALKTNLRSINISDLTWRDPEANMIISDDSSLVKNLGVRQKQLFLEPCENMKCVLPTSVTSRCDEFVNNFNNNEVPEVLRNIIHNKEWKENDDKLIERTNRILSVLREIWKNPAFATSEMRSSQSEGTYITDVIVPLLRAGLEDLPNGTVCLSTAEWQSIASKTRKSLGSNEERTTHPQKTPIGKKPDVMLMEKCGGKIFEIAYVESSRIVCTNSKKDDDSVKLWRETQDGISFVNIACRLLSNQFGIVGIQVSGEELYLNVLVKDANGIPRYFHLNQAQIPFSNDTSWRVIALVHLLLTLRNITIVNKSLLMHALEQANTRPPRNVNPSPTVSSPLNDN
;
A
#
# COMPACT_ATOMS: atom_id res chain seq x y z
N MET A 1 -4.76 -7.56 25.75
CA MET A 1 -4.00 -6.84 24.72
C MET A 1 -5.02 -6.09 23.90
N GLU A 2 -5.32 -4.87 24.34
CA GLU A 2 -6.41 -4.05 23.83
C GLU A 2 -5.72 -2.82 23.22
N ILE A 3 -5.58 -2.80 21.89
CA ILE A 3 -4.89 -1.73 21.17
C ILE A 3 -5.73 -1.33 19.96
N GLY A 4 -6.36 -0.15 20.06
CA GLY A 4 -6.25 0.89 19.06
C GLY A 4 -7.04 0.76 17.75
N TYR A 5 -8.38 0.85 17.81
CA TYR A 5 -9.18 1.36 16.69
C TYR A 5 -9.73 2.75 17.04
N LYS A 6 -8.89 3.78 16.94
CA LYS A 6 -9.34 5.19 16.92
C LYS A 6 -9.03 5.77 15.55
N SER A 7 -9.84 5.42 14.54
CA SER A 7 -9.90 6.14 13.26
C SER A 7 -10.94 5.62 12.25
N VAL A 8 -11.96 4.87 12.68
CA VAL A 8 -13.15 4.67 11.83
C VAL A 8 -14.13 5.76 12.23
N VAL A 9 -14.47 6.66 11.31
CA VAL A 9 -15.63 7.53 11.48
C VAL A 9 -16.80 6.58 11.74
N GLY A 10 -17.37 6.61 12.95
CA GLY A 10 -18.48 5.75 13.30
C GLY A 10 -19.57 5.88 12.25
N LEU A 11 -20.10 4.74 11.81
CA LEU A 11 -21.34 4.65 11.03
C LEU A 11 -22.50 5.42 11.68
N ASP A 12 -22.37 5.78 12.96
CA ASP A 12 -23.23 6.69 13.72
C ASP A 12 -23.47 8.06 13.06
N ALA A 13 -22.59 8.51 12.15
CA ALA A 13 -22.80 9.75 11.38
C ALA A 13 -23.88 9.60 10.29
N VAL A 14 -24.23 8.37 9.89
CA VAL A 14 -25.45 8.10 9.12
C VAL A 14 -26.61 8.11 10.13
N LYS A 15 -27.25 9.27 10.30
CA LYS A 15 -28.41 9.50 11.19
C LYS A 15 -29.65 8.66 10.80
N GLY A 16 -29.54 7.33 10.89
CA GLY A 16 -30.60 6.40 10.50
C GLY A 16 -30.65 5.11 11.32
N LEU A 17 -29.61 4.74 12.09
CA LEU A 17 -29.59 3.47 12.82
C LEU A 17 -29.02 3.64 14.22
N LYS A 18 -29.82 4.22 15.13
CA LYS A 18 -29.63 3.95 16.55
C LYS A 18 -30.30 2.61 16.84
N THR A 19 -29.51 1.56 17.03
CA THR A 19 -29.97 0.36 17.72
C THR A 19 -29.38 0.35 19.12
N GLU A 20 -30.26 0.39 20.11
CA GLU A 20 -29.91 0.17 21.51
C GLU A 20 -29.14 -1.14 21.63
N GLN A 21 -27.98 -1.11 22.30
CA GLN A 21 -27.20 -2.32 22.57
C GLN A 21 -27.98 -3.22 23.52
N GLU A 22 -28.61 -4.25 22.98
CA GLU A 22 -29.13 -5.37 23.76
C GLU A 22 -27.97 -6.21 24.34
N PRO A 23 -28.17 -6.82 25.53
CA PRO A 23 -27.12 -7.58 26.21
C PRO A 23 -26.67 -8.79 25.37
N ASN A 24 -25.36 -9.01 25.37
CA ASN A 24 -24.64 -10.05 24.66
C ASN A 24 -24.95 -11.45 25.24
N LEU A 25 -26.13 -11.97 24.93
CA LEU A 25 -26.43 -13.39 24.94
C LEU A 25 -25.79 -13.99 23.68
N ASP A 26 -25.25 -15.21 23.77
CA ASP A 26 -24.77 -15.98 22.61
C ASP A 26 -25.96 -16.36 21.71
N ARG A 27 -26.50 -15.35 21.02
CA ARG A 27 -27.66 -15.41 20.12
C ARG A 27 -27.33 -16.11 18.81
N THR A 28 -26.05 -16.44 18.59
CA THR A 28 -25.56 -17.10 17.40
C THR A 28 -26.39 -18.33 17.06
N ARG A 29 -26.67 -19.19 18.05
CA ARG A 29 -27.48 -20.40 17.81
C ARG A 29 -28.91 -20.10 17.40
N GLU A 30 -29.57 -19.17 18.10
CA GLU A 30 -30.95 -18.76 17.80
C GLU A 30 -31.05 -18.09 16.42
N GLU A 31 -30.03 -17.33 16.04
CA GLU A 31 -29.89 -16.69 14.72
C GLU A 31 -29.74 -17.72 13.61
N ILE A 32 -28.88 -18.72 13.80
CA ILE A 32 -28.70 -19.82 12.85
C ILE A 32 -30.02 -20.58 12.67
N GLU A 33 -30.69 -20.96 13.76
CA GLU A 33 -31.98 -21.66 13.70
C GLU A 33 -33.07 -20.81 13.01
N ARG A 34 -33.07 -19.49 13.24
CA ARG A 34 -33.98 -18.54 12.57
C ARG A 34 -33.69 -18.45 11.08
N ASN A 35 -32.42 -18.34 10.70
CA ASN A 35 -31.97 -18.25 9.32
C ASN A 35 -32.29 -19.52 8.54
N ILE A 36 -32.04 -20.71 9.10
CA ILE A 36 -32.36 -21.98 8.46
C ILE A 36 -33.87 -22.13 8.24
N ARG A 37 -34.70 -21.80 9.24
CA ARG A 37 -36.17 -21.80 9.08
C ARG A 37 -36.63 -20.85 7.97
N LYS A 38 -36.04 -19.65 7.91
CA LYS A 38 -36.35 -18.65 6.88
C LYS A 38 -35.90 -19.12 5.49
N LEU A 39 -34.73 -19.74 5.37
CA LEU A 39 -34.23 -20.32 4.12
C LEU A 39 -35.14 -21.47 3.64
N GLN A 40 -35.52 -22.39 4.52
CA GLN A 40 -36.46 -23.48 4.22
C GLN A 40 -37.84 -22.97 3.77
N SER A 41 -38.32 -21.88 4.38
CA SER A 41 -39.56 -21.21 4.00
C SER A 41 -39.46 -20.61 2.59
N LYS A 42 -38.38 -19.87 2.29
CA LYS A 42 -38.15 -19.29 0.95
C LYS A 42 -38.04 -20.36 -0.14
N LEU A 43 -37.30 -21.44 0.12
CA LEU A 43 -37.24 -22.58 -0.79
C LEU A 43 -38.57 -23.34 -0.92
N GLY A 44 -39.51 -23.11 -0.01
CA GLY A 44 -40.87 -23.66 -0.06
C GLY A 44 -41.85 -22.89 -0.93
N SER A 45 -41.46 -21.72 -1.43
CA SER A 45 -42.34 -20.80 -2.16
C SER A 45 -41.65 -20.30 -3.44
N PRO A 46 -41.38 -21.19 -4.42
CA PRO A 46 -40.78 -20.79 -5.69
C PRO A 46 -41.70 -19.78 -6.41
N MET A 47 -41.12 -18.73 -6.98
CA MET A 47 -41.87 -17.67 -7.66
C MET A 47 -42.17 -18.00 -9.12
N THR A 48 -41.43 -18.93 -9.73
CA THR A 48 -41.61 -19.36 -11.12
C THR A 48 -41.71 -20.88 -11.21
N ASP A 49 -42.38 -21.38 -12.24
CA ASP A 49 -42.47 -22.82 -12.50
C ASP A 49 -41.11 -23.46 -12.79
N ALA A 50 -40.17 -22.67 -13.32
CA ALA A 50 -38.79 -23.09 -13.58
C ALA A 50 -38.03 -23.40 -12.29
N ASP A 51 -38.32 -22.67 -11.20
CA ASP A 51 -37.64 -22.80 -9.91
C ASP A 51 -38.14 -23.97 -9.06
N ILE A 52 -39.35 -24.50 -9.34
CA ILE A 52 -40.00 -25.53 -8.52
C ILE A 52 -39.08 -26.75 -8.33
N SER A 53 -38.47 -27.22 -9.41
CA SER A 53 -37.60 -28.40 -9.36
C SER A 53 -36.31 -28.15 -8.57
N LEU A 54 -35.68 -27.00 -8.79
CA LEU A 54 -34.42 -26.63 -8.12
C LEU A 54 -34.66 -26.40 -6.63
N TYR A 55 -35.68 -25.61 -6.28
CA TYR A 55 -35.99 -25.24 -4.90
C TYR A 55 -36.44 -26.45 -4.09
N GLY A 56 -37.21 -27.36 -4.70
CA GLY A 56 -37.59 -28.64 -4.08
C GLY A 56 -36.37 -29.50 -3.70
N ALA A 57 -35.38 -29.60 -4.59
CA ALA A 57 -34.16 -30.37 -4.33
C ALA A 57 -33.26 -29.70 -3.29
N LEU A 58 -33.04 -28.38 -3.37
CA LEU A 58 -32.29 -27.62 -2.37
C LEU A 58 -32.94 -27.74 -0.98
N LYS A 59 -34.27 -27.65 -0.90
CA LYS A 59 -35.01 -27.81 0.35
C LYS A 59 -34.86 -29.21 0.94
N THR A 60 -34.82 -30.23 0.08
CA THR A 60 -34.61 -31.63 0.49
C THR A 60 -33.21 -31.81 1.05
N ASN A 61 -32.20 -31.30 0.36
CA ASN A 61 -30.81 -31.36 0.82
C ASN A 61 -30.62 -30.55 2.12
N LEU A 62 -31.29 -29.40 2.27
CA LEU A 62 -31.23 -28.57 3.47
C LEU A 62 -31.84 -29.27 4.70
N ARG A 63 -32.84 -30.14 4.50
CA ARG A 63 -33.41 -30.96 5.58
C ARG A 63 -32.47 -32.07 6.06
N SER A 64 -31.50 -32.48 5.24
CA SER A 64 -30.50 -33.47 5.65
C SER A 64 -29.37 -32.89 6.50
N ILE A 65 -29.26 -31.56 6.60
CA ILE A 65 -28.27 -30.91 7.45
C ILE A 65 -28.75 -30.92 8.90
N ASN A 66 -27.91 -31.41 9.81
CA ASN A 66 -28.12 -31.26 11.24
C ASN A 66 -27.76 -29.84 11.65
N ILE A 67 -28.75 -29.07 12.11
CA ILE A 67 -28.58 -27.67 12.51
C ILE A 67 -27.57 -27.52 13.66
N SER A 68 -27.43 -28.54 14.52
CA SER A 68 -26.48 -28.52 15.63
C SER A 68 -25.01 -28.54 15.18
N ASP A 69 -24.76 -28.96 13.94
CA ASP A 69 -23.42 -29.05 13.37
C ASP A 69 -23.03 -27.75 12.63
N LEU A 70 -23.97 -26.80 12.48
CA LEU A 70 -23.73 -25.51 11.82
C LEU A 70 -23.15 -24.48 12.78
N THR A 71 -22.26 -23.66 12.24
CA THR A 71 -21.61 -22.52 12.87
C THR A 71 -21.83 -21.26 12.04
N TRP A 72 -21.50 -20.08 12.58
CA TRP A 72 -21.59 -18.80 11.85
C TRP A 72 -20.71 -18.76 10.58
N ARG A 73 -19.76 -19.69 10.44
CA ARG A 73 -18.88 -19.82 9.26
C ARG A 73 -19.56 -20.52 8.09
N ASP A 74 -20.62 -21.29 8.34
CA ASP A 74 -21.32 -22.06 7.33
C ASP A 74 -22.26 -21.14 6.52
N PRO A 75 -22.23 -21.17 5.17
CA PRO A 75 -23.07 -20.32 4.33
C PRO A 75 -24.57 -20.46 4.66
N GLU A 76 -25.04 -21.69 4.87
CA GLU A 76 -26.44 -22.01 5.13
C GLU A 76 -26.95 -21.35 6.42
N ALA A 77 -26.07 -21.27 7.42
CA ALA A 77 -26.32 -20.62 8.70
C ALA A 77 -26.59 -19.11 8.54
N ASN A 78 -26.15 -18.52 7.43
CA ASN A 78 -26.33 -17.13 7.03
C ASN A 78 -27.35 -16.94 5.88
N MET A 79 -28.16 -17.96 5.59
CA MET A 79 -29.10 -18.01 4.45
C MET A 79 -28.46 -17.98 3.05
N ILE A 80 -27.19 -18.33 2.95
CA ILE A 80 -26.45 -18.39 1.69
C ILE A 80 -26.38 -19.85 1.22
N ILE A 81 -26.53 -20.08 -0.08
CA ILE A 81 -26.31 -21.39 -0.69
C ILE A 81 -25.09 -21.24 -1.59
N SER A 82 -24.00 -21.89 -1.24
CA SER A 82 -22.76 -21.87 -2.02
C SER A 82 -22.77 -22.96 -3.09
N ASP A 83 -22.19 -22.69 -4.27
CA ASP A 83 -22.13 -23.65 -5.38
C ASP A 83 -21.24 -24.87 -5.08
N ASP A 84 -20.29 -24.70 -4.16
CA ASP A 84 -19.40 -25.75 -3.65
C ASP A 84 -19.96 -26.47 -2.41
N SER A 85 -21.12 -26.08 -1.89
CA SER A 85 -21.74 -26.70 -0.72
C SER A 85 -22.32 -28.09 -1.05
N SER A 86 -22.48 -28.93 -0.02
CA SER A 86 -23.10 -30.25 -0.17
C SER A 86 -24.53 -30.16 -0.71
N LEU A 87 -25.23 -29.05 -0.44
CA LEU A 87 -26.58 -28.80 -0.96
C LEU A 87 -26.64 -28.77 -2.48
N VAL A 88 -25.64 -28.15 -3.11
CA VAL A 88 -25.57 -27.97 -4.57
C VAL A 88 -24.90 -29.17 -5.24
N LYS A 89 -23.87 -29.76 -4.60
CA LYS A 89 -23.20 -30.98 -5.10
C LYS A 89 -24.15 -32.18 -5.20
N ASN A 90 -25.14 -32.26 -4.31
CA ASN A 90 -26.14 -33.34 -4.30
C ASN A 90 -27.33 -33.08 -5.26
N LEU A 91 -27.34 -31.98 -6.02
CA LEU A 91 -28.37 -31.72 -7.03
C LEU A 91 -28.21 -32.62 -8.25
N GLY A 92 -29.33 -32.93 -8.92
CA GLY A 92 -29.29 -33.54 -10.25
C GLY A 92 -28.69 -32.59 -11.30
N VAL A 93 -28.16 -33.13 -12.39
CA VAL A 93 -27.47 -32.38 -13.46
C VAL A 93 -28.27 -31.16 -13.93
N ARG A 94 -29.56 -31.32 -14.21
CA ARG A 94 -30.44 -30.23 -14.68
C ARG A 94 -30.65 -29.14 -13.63
N GLN A 95 -30.83 -29.51 -12.37
CA GLN A 95 -30.99 -28.55 -11.27
C GLN A 95 -29.69 -27.79 -11.03
N LYS A 96 -28.55 -28.49 -11.10
CA LYS A 96 -27.24 -27.87 -10.99
C LYS A 96 -26.99 -26.86 -12.12
N GLN A 97 -27.38 -27.19 -13.36
CA GLN A 97 -27.31 -26.25 -14.49
C GLN A 97 -28.17 -25.00 -14.25
N LEU A 98 -29.42 -25.17 -13.80
CA LEU A 98 -30.30 -24.04 -13.45
C LEU A 98 -29.75 -23.20 -12.29
N PHE A 99 -29.15 -23.84 -11.29
CA PHE A 99 -28.51 -23.13 -10.17
C PHE A 99 -27.32 -22.28 -10.62
N LEU A 100 -26.52 -22.80 -11.56
CA LEU A 100 -25.33 -22.12 -12.07
C LEU A 100 -25.62 -21.13 -13.22
N GLU A 101 -26.79 -21.20 -13.86
CA GLU A 101 -27.15 -20.36 -15.01
C GLU A 101 -26.96 -18.85 -14.76
N PRO A 102 -27.38 -18.26 -13.63
CA PRO A 102 -27.12 -16.85 -13.35
C PRO A 102 -25.62 -16.52 -13.32
N CYS A 103 -24.80 -17.43 -12.79
CA CYS A 103 -23.34 -17.29 -12.75
C CYS A 103 -22.74 -17.40 -14.16
N GLU A 104 -23.18 -18.37 -14.96
CA GLU A 104 -22.74 -18.53 -16.35
C GLU A 104 -23.14 -17.32 -17.22
N ASN A 105 -24.32 -16.74 -17.01
CA ASN A 105 -24.78 -15.56 -17.73
C ASN A 105 -23.97 -14.29 -17.39
N MET A 106 -23.34 -14.23 -16.22
CA MET A 106 -22.41 -13.15 -15.85
C MET A 106 -21.00 -13.35 -16.44
N LYS A 107 -20.66 -14.55 -16.92
CA LYS A 107 -19.37 -14.84 -17.53
C LYS A 107 -19.40 -14.45 -19.01
N CYS A 108 -18.38 -13.73 -19.44
CA CYS A 108 -18.18 -13.42 -20.85
C CYS A 108 -17.08 -14.30 -21.43
N VAL A 109 -17.27 -14.81 -22.65
CA VAL A 109 -16.19 -15.43 -23.41
C VAL A 109 -15.17 -14.35 -23.76
N LEU A 110 -13.90 -14.59 -23.41
CA LEU A 110 -12.84 -13.64 -23.70
C LEU A 110 -12.65 -13.50 -25.22
N PRO A 111 -12.67 -12.28 -25.80
CA PRO A 111 -12.43 -12.11 -27.23
C PRO A 111 -11.03 -12.60 -27.60
N THR A 112 -10.90 -13.30 -28.73
CA THR A 112 -9.60 -13.82 -29.21
C THR A 112 -8.55 -12.72 -29.37
N SER A 113 -8.97 -11.50 -29.71
CA SER A 113 -8.08 -10.34 -29.78
C SER A 113 -7.42 -10.00 -28.44
N VAL A 114 -8.13 -10.18 -27.31
CA VAL A 114 -7.58 -9.96 -25.98
C VAL A 114 -6.61 -11.06 -25.62
N THR A 115 -6.97 -12.33 -25.84
CA THR A 115 -6.07 -13.48 -25.63
C THR A 115 -4.77 -13.30 -26.41
N SER A 116 -4.86 -12.94 -27.70
CA SER A 116 -3.69 -12.69 -28.53
C SER A 116 -2.78 -11.57 -27.98
N ARG A 117 -3.35 -10.51 -27.40
CA ARG A 117 -2.56 -9.44 -26.77
C ARG A 117 -1.89 -9.89 -25.47
N CYS A 118 -2.55 -10.74 -24.68
CA CYS A 118 -1.94 -11.34 -23.50
C CYS A 118 -0.76 -12.25 -23.88
N ASP A 119 -0.92 -13.09 -24.89
CA ASP A 119 0.14 -13.97 -25.39
C ASP A 119 1.32 -13.15 -25.95
N GLU A 120 1.03 -12.09 -26.72
CA GLU A 120 2.02 -11.14 -27.20
C GLU A 120 2.78 -10.48 -26.04
N PHE A 121 2.07 -10.01 -25.01
CA PHE A 121 2.69 -9.40 -23.82
C PHE A 121 3.66 -10.36 -23.12
N VAL A 122 3.25 -11.61 -22.87
CA VAL A 122 4.10 -12.61 -22.19
C VAL A 122 5.32 -12.95 -23.05
N ASN A 123 5.14 -13.12 -24.36
CA ASN A 123 6.24 -13.41 -25.27
C ASN A 123 7.24 -12.25 -25.36
N ASN A 124 6.75 -11.01 -25.38
CA ASN A 124 7.59 -9.83 -25.44
C ASN A 124 8.32 -9.56 -24.12
N PHE A 125 7.72 -9.87 -22.97
CA PHE A 125 8.35 -9.66 -21.66
C PHE A 125 9.61 -10.52 -21.47
N ASN A 126 9.69 -11.67 -22.14
CA ASN A 126 10.87 -12.54 -22.12
C ASN A 126 12.02 -12.04 -23.02
N ASN A 127 11.80 -10.99 -23.81
CA ASN A 127 12.88 -10.34 -24.55
C ASN A 127 13.65 -9.44 -23.57
N ASN A 128 14.89 -9.84 -23.25
CA ASN A 128 15.76 -9.17 -22.29
C ASN A 128 16.16 -7.77 -22.78
N GLU A 129 15.30 -6.77 -22.60
CA GLU A 129 15.76 -5.38 -22.63
C GLU A 129 16.70 -5.18 -21.44
N VAL A 130 17.97 -4.95 -21.74
CA VAL A 130 18.97 -4.62 -20.73
C VAL A 130 18.65 -3.19 -20.27
N PRO A 131 18.32 -2.97 -18.98
CA PRO A 131 18.02 -1.64 -18.49
C PRO A 131 19.19 -0.70 -18.77
N GLU A 132 18.89 0.54 -19.14
CA GLU A 132 19.92 1.57 -19.28
C GLU A 132 20.71 1.70 -17.97
N VAL A 133 22.04 1.63 -18.07
CA VAL A 133 22.92 1.71 -16.89
C VAL A 133 23.62 3.06 -16.85
N LEU A 134 23.20 3.93 -15.93
CA LEU A 134 23.85 5.20 -15.65
C LEU A 134 24.86 5.05 -14.50
N ARG A 135 26.14 5.26 -14.80
CA ARG A 135 27.25 5.20 -13.83
C ARG A 135 27.87 6.57 -13.60
N ASN A 136 28.44 6.76 -12.42
CA ASN A 136 29.25 7.93 -12.05
C ASN A 136 28.52 9.28 -12.17
N ILE A 137 27.19 9.27 -12.08
CA ILE A 137 26.40 10.51 -12.04
C ILE A 137 26.33 11.06 -10.62
N ILE A 138 26.23 12.39 -10.54
CA ILE A 138 26.21 13.15 -9.29
C ILE A 138 25.09 14.20 -9.31
N HIS A 139 24.73 14.72 -8.14
CA HIS A 139 23.83 15.86 -8.04
C HIS A 139 24.60 17.14 -8.40
N ASN A 140 24.25 17.72 -9.54
CA ASN A 140 24.91 18.91 -10.10
C ASN A 140 23.90 19.95 -10.64
N LYS A 141 22.62 19.84 -10.25
CA LYS A 141 21.50 20.68 -10.72
C LYS A 141 21.09 20.47 -12.17
N GLU A 142 21.56 19.41 -12.82
CA GLU A 142 21.13 19.03 -14.18
C GLU A 142 20.19 17.81 -14.13
N TRP A 143 19.28 17.74 -15.11
CA TRP A 143 18.47 16.56 -15.38
C TRP A 143 19.35 15.42 -15.92
N LYS A 144 19.13 14.20 -15.43
CA LYS A 144 19.88 13.00 -15.86
C LYS A 144 19.26 12.29 -17.06
N GLU A 145 18.09 12.75 -17.48
CA GLU A 145 17.37 12.28 -18.64
C GLU A 145 17.14 13.45 -19.59
N ASN A 146 16.99 13.13 -20.88
CA ASN A 146 16.69 14.11 -21.91
C ASN A 146 15.20 14.55 -21.88
N ASP A 147 14.89 15.59 -22.65
CA ASP A 147 13.54 16.16 -22.71
C ASP A 147 12.49 15.13 -23.15
N ASP A 148 12.81 14.23 -24.09
CA ASP A 148 11.87 13.21 -24.56
C ASP A 148 11.44 12.28 -23.41
N LYS A 149 12.39 11.78 -22.61
CA LYS A 149 12.11 10.96 -21.43
C LYS A 149 11.36 11.75 -20.37
N LEU A 150 11.72 13.00 -20.11
CA LEU A 150 11.02 13.86 -19.15
C LEU A 150 9.57 14.13 -19.58
N ILE A 151 9.31 14.36 -20.88
CA ILE A 151 7.97 14.54 -21.45
C ILE A 151 7.17 13.24 -21.35
N GLU A 152 7.78 12.11 -21.68
CA GLU A 152 7.16 10.78 -21.57
C GLU A 152 6.67 10.53 -20.13
N ARG A 153 7.55 10.77 -19.14
CA ARG A 153 7.21 10.63 -17.72
C ARG A 153 6.16 11.65 -17.27
N THR A 154 6.23 12.88 -17.77
CA THR A 154 5.21 13.91 -17.53
C THR A 154 3.83 13.45 -18.02
N ASN A 155 3.73 12.91 -19.24
CA ASN A 155 2.47 12.39 -19.78
C ASN A 155 1.90 11.25 -18.93
N ARG A 156 2.77 10.39 -18.39
CA ARG A 156 2.36 9.32 -17.47
C ARG A 156 1.76 9.88 -16.17
N ILE A 157 2.42 10.87 -15.55
CA ILE A 157 1.93 11.56 -14.36
C ILE A 157 0.57 12.22 -14.65
N LEU A 158 0.45 12.93 -15.76
CA LEU A 158 -0.80 13.59 -16.17
C LEU A 158 -1.93 12.60 -16.43
N SER A 159 -1.62 11.41 -16.97
CA SER A 159 -2.60 10.34 -17.14
C SER A 159 -3.13 9.85 -15.79
N VAL A 160 -2.26 9.66 -14.79
CA VAL A 160 -2.69 9.27 -13.43
C VAL A 160 -3.53 10.37 -12.79
N LEU A 161 -3.11 11.63 -12.94
CA LEU A 161 -3.85 12.77 -12.42
C LEU A 161 -5.26 12.87 -13.03
N ARG A 162 -5.39 12.58 -14.32
CA ARG A 162 -6.68 12.50 -15.01
C ARG A 162 -7.60 11.45 -14.38
N GLU A 163 -7.08 10.29 -14.02
CA GLU A 163 -7.86 9.24 -13.37
C GLU A 163 -8.25 9.64 -11.94
N ILE A 164 -7.36 10.32 -11.19
CA ILE A 164 -7.68 10.90 -9.88
C ILE A 164 -8.85 11.90 -10.00
N TRP A 165 -8.84 12.78 -11.00
CA TRP A 165 -9.92 13.75 -11.21
C TRP A 165 -11.26 13.12 -11.60
N LYS A 166 -11.24 11.95 -12.25
CA LYS A 166 -12.45 11.20 -12.57
C LYS A 166 -12.98 10.39 -11.39
N ASN A 167 -12.18 10.17 -10.34
CA ASN A 167 -12.59 9.39 -9.19
C ASN A 167 -13.63 10.17 -8.36
N PRO A 168 -14.88 9.68 -8.25
CA PRO A 168 -15.93 10.35 -7.49
C PRO A 168 -15.55 10.59 -6.03
N ALA A 169 -14.72 9.71 -5.43
CA ALA A 169 -14.26 9.84 -4.04
C ALA A 169 -13.53 11.17 -3.77
N PHE A 170 -12.98 11.81 -4.81
CA PHE A 170 -12.23 13.07 -4.69
C PHE A 170 -12.87 14.26 -5.42
N ALA A 171 -14.07 14.09 -5.98
CA ALA A 171 -14.70 15.10 -6.83
C ALA A 171 -15.07 16.40 -6.09
N THR A 172 -15.58 16.29 -4.86
CA THR A 172 -15.97 17.45 -4.04
C THR A 172 -15.13 17.56 -2.77
N SER A 173 -15.04 18.76 -2.19
CA SER A 173 -14.32 18.96 -0.93
C SER A 173 -14.88 18.12 0.22
N GLU A 174 -16.21 17.91 0.26
CA GLU A 174 -16.87 17.09 1.28
C GLU A 174 -16.46 15.63 1.14
N MET A 175 -16.51 15.07 -0.08
CA MET A 175 -16.08 13.69 -0.33
C MET A 175 -14.60 13.51 -0.04
N ARG A 176 -13.73 14.47 -0.42
CA ARG A 176 -12.30 14.42 -0.08
C ARG A 176 -12.06 14.39 1.43
N SER A 177 -12.79 15.21 2.18
CA SER A 177 -12.61 15.31 3.63
C SER A 177 -13.03 14.06 4.39
N SER A 178 -13.91 13.23 3.83
CA SER A 178 -14.36 11.99 4.44
C SER A 178 -13.46 10.78 4.14
N GLN A 179 -12.50 10.92 3.21
CA GLN A 179 -11.62 9.83 2.85
C GLN A 179 -10.65 9.46 3.98
N SER A 180 -10.39 8.16 4.10
CA SER A 180 -9.39 7.65 5.03
C SER A 180 -7.97 7.96 4.53
N GLU A 181 -7.01 7.94 5.46
CA GLU A 181 -5.59 8.08 5.13
C GLU A 181 -5.13 6.98 4.16
N GLY A 182 -5.57 5.73 4.41
CA GLY A 182 -5.30 4.59 3.53
C GLY A 182 -5.82 4.79 2.12
N THR A 183 -7.07 5.23 1.95
CA THR A 183 -7.65 5.53 0.63
C THR A 183 -6.89 6.63 -0.09
N TYR A 184 -6.48 7.68 0.63
CA TYR A 184 -5.72 8.76 0.03
C TYR A 184 -4.34 8.28 -0.44
N ILE A 185 -3.66 7.46 0.35
CA ILE A 185 -2.38 6.84 0.00
C ILE A 185 -2.55 5.95 -1.24
N THR A 186 -3.54 5.05 -1.26
CA THR A 186 -3.69 4.04 -2.32
C THR A 186 -4.14 4.63 -3.65
N ASP A 187 -5.00 5.64 -3.62
CA ASP A 187 -5.69 6.13 -4.81
C ASP A 187 -5.05 7.40 -5.38
N VAL A 188 -4.22 8.10 -4.59
CA VAL A 188 -3.59 9.36 -5.01
C VAL A 188 -2.07 9.30 -4.87
N ILE A 189 -1.55 9.09 -3.66
CA ILE A 189 -0.11 9.25 -3.40
C ILE A 189 0.71 8.16 -4.10
N VAL A 190 0.39 6.89 -3.87
CA VAL A 190 1.12 5.76 -4.47
C VAL A 190 1.04 5.78 -6.01
N PRO A 191 -0.12 6.04 -6.65
CA PRO A 191 -0.19 6.19 -8.11
C PRO A 191 0.70 7.30 -8.66
N LEU A 192 0.74 8.48 -8.01
CA LEU A 192 1.59 9.59 -8.44
C LEU A 192 3.08 9.25 -8.30
N LEU A 193 3.48 8.63 -7.19
CA LEU A 193 4.85 8.18 -6.98
C LEU A 193 5.26 7.12 -8.01
N ARG A 194 4.38 6.13 -8.27
CA ARG A 194 4.60 5.11 -9.31
C ARG A 194 4.79 5.73 -10.68
N ALA A 195 3.95 6.69 -11.06
CA ALA A 195 4.07 7.37 -12.36
C ALA A 195 5.41 8.10 -12.53
N GLY A 196 5.89 8.77 -11.48
CA GLY A 196 7.19 9.46 -11.50
C GLY A 196 8.40 8.52 -11.48
N LEU A 197 8.27 7.34 -10.86
CA LEU A 197 9.38 6.39 -10.62
C LEU A 197 9.34 5.14 -11.51
N GLU A 198 8.40 5.05 -12.46
CA GLU A 198 8.32 3.97 -13.46
C GLU A 198 9.46 4.12 -14.49
N ASP A 199 9.96 3.00 -15.03
CA ASP A 199 11.01 2.98 -16.07
C ASP A 199 12.28 3.77 -15.68
N LEU A 200 12.76 3.57 -14.45
CA LEU A 200 14.02 4.19 -14.01
C LEU A 200 15.23 3.49 -14.66
N PRO A 201 16.28 4.24 -15.05
CA PRO A 201 17.58 3.65 -15.35
C PRO A 201 18.13 2.94 -14.11
N ASN A 202 19.04 1.99 -14.32
CA ASN A 202 19.60 1.12 -13.30
C ASN A 202 18.58 0.17 -12.65
N GLY A 203 17.56 -0.24 -13.40
CA GLY A 203 16.54 -1.20 -12.98
C GLY A 203 15.43 -0.60 -12.10
N THR A 204 14.55 -1.45 -11.61
CA THR A 204 13.31 -1.03 -10.94
C THR A 204 13.49 -0.77 -9.44
N VAL A 205 12.63 0.10 -8.91
CA VAL A 205 12.44 0.33 -7.48
C VAL A 205 11.14 -0.31 -7.02
N CYS A 206 11.05 -0.69 -5.75
CA CYS A 206 9.84 -1.21 -5.14
C CYS A 206 9.20 -0.12 -4.25
N LEU A 207 7.93 0.19 -4.49
CA LEU A 207 7.10 0.98 -3.58
C LEU A 207 6.26 0.02 -2.72
N SER A 208 6.54 -0.03 -1.43
CA SER A 208 5.81 -0.85 -0.45
C SER A 208 4.97 0.03 0.46
N THR A 209 3.79 -0.44 0.86
CA THR A 209 2.90 0.23 1.81
C THR A 209 3.01 -0.37 3.22
N ALA A 210 2.42 0.32 4.21
CA ALA A 210 2.58 0.21 5.66
C ALA A 210 2.56 -1.19 6.35
N GLU A 211 2.29 -2.29 5.63
CA GLU A 211 2.40 -3.64 6.19
C GLU A 211 3.86 -4.06 6.43
N TRP A 212 4.81 -3.47 5.70
CA TRP A 212 6.24 -3.76 5.82
C TRP A 212 6.91 -2.91 6.90
N GLN A 213 7.71 -3.56 7.75
CA GLN A 213 8.53 -2.87 8.75
C GLN A 213 9.85 -2.42 8.14
N SER A 214 10.27 -1.19 8.47
CA SER A 214 11.59 -0.69 8.11
C SER A 214 12.69 -1.57 8.73
N ILE A 215 13.54 -2.10 7.87
CA ILE A 215 14.76 -2.83 8.20
C ILE A 215 15.75 -1.87 8.85
N ALA A 216 15.87 -0.63 8.37
CA ALA A 216 16.80 0.34 8.93
C ALA A 216 16.53 0.63 10.42
N SER A 217 15.27 0.93 10.74
CA SER A 217 14.84 1.19 12.12
C SER A 217 14.91 -0.07 13.00
N LYS A 218 14.59 -1.25 12.44
CA LYS A 218 14.74 -2.55 13.13
C LYS A 218 16.20 -2.82 13.48
N THR A 219 17.11 -2.63 12.53
CA THR A 219 18.56 -2.80 12.71
C THR A 219 19.09 -1.87 13.81
N ARG A 220 18.70 -0.58 13.79
CA ARG A 220 19.05 0.34 14.90
C ARG A 220 18.58 -0.20 16.25
N LYS A 221 17.32 -0.60 16.38
CA LYS A 221 16.77 -1.12 17.65
C LYS A 221 17.51 -2.37 18.13
N SER A 222 17.94 -3.26 17.22
CA SER A 222 18.72 -4.45 17.58
C SER A 222 20.15 -4.15 18.03
N LEU A 223 20.77 -3.07 17.54
CA LEU A 223 22.13 -2.67 17.91
C LEU A 223 22.17 -1.92 19.25
N GLY A 224 21.07 -1.25 19.62
CA GLY A 224 20.95 -0.52 20.89
C GLY A 224 20.60 -1.40 22.10
N SER A 225 20.11 -2.62 21.91
CA SER A 225 19.65 -3.53 22.97
C SER A 225 20.77 -4.33 23.68
N ASN A 226 21.98 -3.78 23.79
CA ASN A 226 23.07 -4.35 24.59
C ASN A 226 22.96 -4.02 26.10
N GLU A 227 21.88 -3.38 26.53
CA GLU A 227 21.58 -3.19 27.96
C GLU A 227 20.92 -4.46 28.55
N GLU A 228 21.68 -5.08 29.45
CA GLU A 228 21.35 -6.12 30.44
C GLU A 228 20.64 -7.41 29.95
N ARG A 229 21.42 -8.50 30.04
CA ARG A 229 20.94 -9.89 30.07
C ARG A 229 20.02 -10.12 31.28
N THR A 230 18.74 -9.83 31.16
CA THR A 230 17.72 -10.30 32.11
C THR A 230 16.74 -11.24 31.42
N THR A 231 16.90 -12.53 31.73
CA THR A 231 15.94 -13.65 31.94
C THR A 231 14.54 -13.70 31.30
N HIS A 232 14.14 -12.80 30.41
CA HIS A 232 12.88 -12.88 29.67
C HIS A 232 13.14 -13.15 28.18
N PRO A 233 12.25 -13.88 27.48
CA PRO A 233 12.42 -14.13 26.05
C PRO A 233 12.51 -12.79 25.32
N GLN A 234 13.65 -12.57 24.65
CA GLN A 234 13.93 -11.36 23.86
C GLN A 234 12.79 -11.15 22.87
N LYS A 235 11.97 -10.11 23.08
CA LYS A 235 11.06 -9.64 22.04
C LYS A 235 11.91 -9.19 20.86
N THR A 236 11.77 -9.86 19.71
CA THR A 236 12.42 -9.46 18.47
C THR A 236 12.09 -7.99 18.20
N PRO A 237 13.08 -7.10 18.01
CA PRO A 237 12.81 -5.69 17.76
C PRO A 237 11.90 -5.53 16.54
N ILE A 238 10.82 -4.77 16.72
CA ILE A 238 9.87 -4.44 15.65
C ILE A 238 10.33 -3.13 15.00
N GLY A 239 10.51 -3.15 13.67
CA GLY A 239 10.82 -1.94 12.91
C GLY A 239 9.64 -0.96 12.92
N LYS A 240 9.92 0.33 12.70
CA LYS A 240 8.88 1.32 12.45
C LYS A 240 8.16 1.00 11.14
N LYS A 241 6.96 1.52 10.96
CA LYS A 241 6.11 1.29 9.78
C LYS A 241 5.77 2.64 9.14
N PRO A 242 6.61 3.13 8.22
CA PRO A 242 6.25 4.25 7.37
C PRO A 242 5.04 3.89 6.51
N ASP A 243 4.24 4.88 6.12
CA ASP A 243 3.05 4.67 5.31
C ASP A 243 3.38 4.08 3.93
N VAL A 244 4.48 4.59 3.33
CA VAL A 244 5.08 4.04 2.11
C VAL A 244 6.60 4.06 2.21
N MET A 245 7.26 3.05 1.66
CA MET A 245 8.71 2.95 1.55
C MET A 245 9.11 2.74 0.10
N LEU A 246 10.15 3.45 -0.35
CA LEU A 246 10.84 3.21 -1.61
C LEU A 246 12.08 2.38 -1.34
N MET A 247 12.14 1.20 -1.94
CA MET A 247 13.19 0.22 -1.74
C MET A 247 13.92 -0.10 -3.04
N GLU A 248 15.23 -0.20 -2.95
CA GLU A 248 16.12 -0.60 -4.04
C GLU A 248 16.76 -1.95 -3.73
N LYS A 249 16.69 -2.90 -4.66
CA LYS A 249 17.43 -4.16 -4.55
C LYS A 249 18.75 -4.05 -5.30
N CYS A 250 19.85 -3.94 -4.58
CA CYS A 250 21.20 -3.83 -5.15
C CYS A 250 22.14 -4.87 -4.51
N GLY A 251 22.87 -5.63 -5.35
CA GLY A 251 23.83 -6.64 -4.89
C GLY A 251 23.23 -7.71 -3.97
N GLY A 252 21.97 -8.11 -4.22
CA GLY A 252 21.24 -9.09 -3.40
C GLY A 252 20.70 -8.56 -2.07
N LYS A 253 20.92 -7.28 -1.75
CA LYS A 253 20.43 -6.61 -0.53
C LYS A 253 19.33 -5.61 -0.87
N ILE A 254 18.45 -5.34 0.09
CA ILE A 254 17.39 -4.33 -0.01
C ILE A 254 17.84 -3.09 0.76
N PHE A 255 17.69 -1.93 0.14
CA PHE A 255 17.97 -0.63 0.74
C PHE A 255 16.73 0.25 0.69
N GLU A 256 16.35 0.79 1.84
CA GLU A 256 15.31 1.82 1.96
C GLU A 256 15.92 3.18 1.55
N ILE A 257 15.50 3.72 0.41
CA ILE A 257 16.05 4.96 -0.16
C ILE A 257 15.10 6.15 -0.06
N ALA A 258 13.81 5.91 0.20
CA ALA A 258 12.85 6.94 0.60
C ALA A 258 11.78 6.42 1.56
N TYR A 259 11.23 7.35 2.34
CA TYR A 259 10.09 7.12 3.24
C TYR A 259 8.98 8.12 2.96
N VAL A 260 7.74 7.71 3.18
CA VAL A 260 6.56 8.57 3.07
C VAL A 260 5.76 8.49 4.35
N GLU A 261 5.39 9.64 4.89
CA GLU A 261 4.41 9.79 5.97
C GLU A 261 3.28 10.69 5.44
N SER A 262 2.04 10.24 5.61
CA SER A 262 0.86 10.90 5.10
C SER A 262 -0.13 11.18 6.21
N SER A 263 -0.80 12.32 6.09
CA SER A 263 -2.06 12.56 6.78
C SER A 263 -3.24 12.25 5.85
N ARG A 264 -4.46 12.41 6.38
CA ARG A 264 -5.65 12.62 5.55
C ARG A 264 -5.60 13.98 4.85
N ILE A 265 -6.46 14.17 3.85
CA ILE A 265 -6.64 15.45 3.12
C ILE A 265 -7.01 16.60 4.08
N VAL A 266 -7.80 16.32 5.11
CA VAL A 266 -8.03 17.24 6.22
C VAL A 266 -7.23 16.74 7.42
N CYS A 267 -6.26 17.52 7.86
CA CYS A 267 -5.40 17.17 8.99
C CYS A 267 -5.20 18.35 9.94
N THR A 268 -4.78 18.03 11.17
CA THR A 268 -4.42 19.03 12.18
C THR A 268 -2.95 19.41 12.04
N ASN A 269 -2.59 20.59 12.55
CA ASN A 269 -1.18 20.99 12.62
C ASN A 269 -0.35 20.00 13.46
N SER A 270 -0.91 19.44 14.54
CA SER A 270 -0.24 18.40 15.33
C SER A 270 0.14 17.18 14.48
N LYS A 271 -0.79 16.65 13.66
CA LYS A 271 -0.50 15.51 12.78
C LYS A 271 0.60 15.86 11.78
N LYS A 272 0.59 17.08 11.21
CA LYS A 272 1.65 17.57 10.33
C LYS A 272 3.02 17.59 11.03
N ASP A 273 3.09 18.10 12.25
CA ASP A 273 4.34 18.19 13.00
C ASP A 273 4.83 16.80 13.43
N ASP A 274 3.91 15.94 13.90
CA ASP A 274 4.20 14.56 14.32
C ASP A 274 4.74 13.72 13.14
N ASP A 275 4.09 13.80 11.98
CA ASP A 275 4.53 13.09 10.77
C ASP A 275 5.87 13.62 10.25
N SER A 276 6.11 14.93 10.35
CA SER A 276 7.43 15.50 10.04
C SER A 276 8.51 14.90 10.94
N VAL A 277 8.23 14.79 12.25
CA VAL A 277 9.13 14.18 13.24
C VAL A 277 9.39 12.71 12.98
N LYS A 278 8.34 11.95 12.67
CA LYS A 278 8.49 10.54 12.27
C LYS A 278 9.39 10.43 11.04
N LEU A 279 9.12 11.22 10.02
CA LEU A 279 9.78 11.14 8.73
C LEU A 279 11.29 11.41 8.83
N TRP A 280 11.72 12.52 9.46
CA TRP A 280 13.16 12.79 9.54
C TRP A 280 13.90 11.76 10.40
N ARG A 281 13.25 11.17 11.41
CA ARG A 281 13.82 10.04 12.20
C ARG A 281 14.01 8.79 11.35
N GLU A 282 13.05 8.45 10.48
CA GLU A 282 13.20 7.33 9.55
C GLU A 282 14.31 7.58 8.52
N THR A 283 14.40 8.79 7.96
CA THR A 283 15.50 9.13 7.04
C THR A 283 16.87 9.04 7.72
N GLN A 284 16.97 9.36 9.02
CA GLN A 284 18.19 9.24 9.81
C GLN A 284 18.60 7.78 10.03
N ASP A 285 17.63 6.91 10.32
CA ASP A 285 17.83 5.47 10.44
C ASP A 285 18.26 4.89 9.08
N GLY A 286 17.57 5.26 8.00
CA GLY A 286 17.90 4.87 6.63
C GLY A 286 19.33 5.24 6.23
N ILE A 287 19.73 6.50 6.40
CA ILE A 287 21.07 6.92 5.96
C ILE A 287 22.17 6.23 6.76
N SER A 288 21.90 5.94 8.03
CA SER A 288 22.84 5.24 8.90
C SER A 288 22.97 3.78 8.48
N PHE A 289 21.85 3.12 8.17
CA PHE A 289 21.82 1.77 7.64
C PHE A 289 22.61 1.63 6.34
N VAL A 290 22.39 2.52 5.36
CA VAL A 290 23.12 2.46 4.08
C VAL A 290 24.63 2.71 4.28
N ASN A 291 25.01 3.63 5.17
CA ASN A 291 26.41 3.90 5.47
C ASN A 291 27.13 2.72 6.13
N ILE A 292 26.43 1.97 7.00
CA ILE A 292 26.94 0.72 7.58
C ILE A 292 27.26 -0.28 6.47
N ALA A 293 26.44 -0.33 5.43
CA ALA A 293 26.59 -1.31 4.35
C ALA A 293 27.70 -0.96 3.35
N CYS A 294 27.85 0.31 2.93
CA CYS A 294 28.70 0.64 1.78
C CYS A 294 29.45 1.98 1.78
N ARG A 295 29.48 2.75 2.89
CA ARG A 295 30.15 4.07 3.02
C ARG A 295 29.98 4.98 1.78
N LEU A 296 28.91 5.77 1.78
CA LEU A 296 28.55 6.63 0.66
C LEU A 296 29.39 7.92 0.61
N LEU A 297 29.39 8.56 -0.56
CA LEU A 297 29.99 9.88 -0.76
C LEU A 297 29.21 10.95 0.03
N SER A 298 29.90 11.60 0.97
CA SER A 298 29.39 12.77 1.70
C SER A 298 28.89 13.86 0.76
N ASN A 299 27.84 14.57 1.17
CA ASN A 299 27.19 15.64 0.40
C ASN A 299 26.59 15.21 -0.97
N GLN A 300 26.60 13.93 -1.31
CA GLN A 300 26.10 13.43 -2.60
C GLN A 300 24.93 12.46 -2.42
N PHE A 301 25.02 11.49 -1.53
CA PHE A 301 23.89 10.59 -1.28
C PHE A 301 22.99 11.14 -0.16
N GLY A 302 21.68 11.05 -0.35
CA GLY A 302 20.70 11.34 0.70
C GLY A 302 19.49 10.44 0.68
N ILE A 303 18.88 10.21 1.84
CA ILE A 303 17.60 9.51 1.93
C ILE A 303 16.47 10.52 1.75
N VAL A 304 15.54 10.19 0.86
CA VAL A 304 14.40 11.07 0.56
C VAL A 304 13.31 10.89 1.62
N GLY A 305 12.74 11.98 2.10
CA GLY A 305 11.55 11.98 2.92
C GLY A 305 10.42 12.71 2.20
N ILE A 306 9.29 12.05 1.99
CA ILE A 306 8.10 12.65 1.39
C ILE A 306 7.04 12.79 2.47
N GLN A 307 6.63 14.02 2.74
CA GLN A 307 5.54 14.28 3.68
C GLN A 307 4.30 14.70 2.90
N VAL A 308 3.16 14.09 3.18
CA VAL A 308 1.87 14.53 2.66
C VAL A 308 1.07 15.06 3.84
N SER A 309 0.73 16.35 3.81
CA SER A 309 -0.03 17.00 4.88
C SER A 309 -1.18 17.80 4.32
N GLY A 310 -2.36 17.21 4.42
CA GLY A 310 -3.54 17.66 3.72
C GLY A 310 -3.38 17.48 2.22
N GLU A 311 -3.53 18.56 1.46
CA GLU A 311 -3.29 18.55 0.00
C GLU A 311 -1.84 18.89 -0.37
N GLU A 312 -0.99 19.23 0.60
CA GLU A 312 0.41 19.63 0.36
C GLU A 312 1.33 18.41 0.38
N LEU A 313 2.18 18.29 -0.64
CA LEU A 313 3.23 17.29 -0.74
C LEU A 313 4.59 17.98 -0.65
N TYR A 314 5.38 17.58 0.35
CA TYR A 314 6.71 18.11 0.64
C TYR A 314 7.77 17.07 0.27
N LEU A 315 8.76 17.49 -0.51
CA LEU A 315 9.93 16.70 -0.85
C LEU A 315 11.12 17.15 -0.01
N ASN A 316 11.65 16.24 0.78
CA ASN A 316 12.76 16.48 1.69
C ASN A 316 13.90 15.49 1.43
N VAL A 317 15.10 15.83 1.86
CA VAL A 317 16.25 14.91 1.81
C VAL A 317 17.11 15.05 3.05
N LEU A 318 17.57 13.92 3.58
CA LEU A 318 18.60 13.87 4.61
C LEU A 318 19.93 13.45 4.00
N VAL A 319 20.94 14.30 4.10
CA VAL A 319 22.29 14.08 3.56
C VAL A 319 23.31 14.16 4.69
N LYS A 320 24.32 13.29 4.71
CA LYS A 320 25.46 13.44 5.62
C LYS A 320 26.53 14.33 4.99
N ASP A 321 26.99 15.32 5.73
CA ASP A 321 28.08 16.17 5.29
C ASP A 321 29.46 15.50 5.40
N ALA A 322 30.51 16.25 5.09
CA ALA A 322 31.89 15.75 5.14
C ALA A 322 32.33 15.30 6.54
N ASN A 323 31.72 15.87 7.59
CA ASN A 323 31.96 15.49 8.99
C ASN A 323 31.03 14.37 9.46
N GLY A 324 30.18 13.83 8.56
CA GLY A 324 29.20 12.81 8.89
C GLY A 324 27.98 13.35 9.63
N ILE A 325 27.81 14.67 9.73
CA ILE A 325 26.66 15.29 10.39
C ILE A 325 25.46 15.20 9.44
N PRO A 326 24.33 14.62 9.87
CA PRO A 326 23.12 14.59 9.07
C PRO A 326 22.50 15.98 8.95
N ARG A 327 22.17 16.38 7.73
CA ARG A 327 21.48 17.64 7.40
C ARG A 327 20.18 17.31 6.70
N TYR A 328 19.07 17.80 7.25
CA TYR A 328 17.73 17.61 6.70
C TYR A 328 17.34 18.88 5.93
N PHE A 329 17.01 18.73 4.66
CA PHE A 329 16.67 19.84 3.76
C PHE A 329 15.27 19.69 3.20
N HIS A 330 14.53 20.79 3.14
CA HIS A 330 13.25 20.92 2.44
C HIS A 330 13.56 21.36 1.00
N LEU A 331 13.39 20.45 0.03
CA LEU A 331 13.81 20.68 -1.36
C LEU A 331 12.74 21.40 -2.18
N ASN A 332 11.51 20.92 -2.07
CA ASN A 332 10.39 21.46 -2.84
C ASN A 332 9.06 21.12 -2.16
N GLN A 333 8.01 21.84 -2.53
CA GLN A 333 6.64 21.58 -2.09
C GLN A 333 5.66 21.84 -3.23
N ALA A 334 4.57 21.08 -3.29
CA ALA A 334 3.50 21.30 -4.23
C ALA A 334 2.17 20.82 -3.67
N GLN A 335 1.11 21.57 -3.97
CA GLN A 335 -0.26 21.15 -3.69
C GLN A 335 -0.73 20.15 -4.76
N ILE A 336 -1.32 19.04 -4.32
CA ILE A 336 -1.94 18.05 -5.20
C ILE A 336 -3.24 18.64 -5.75
N PRO A 337 -3.37 18.80 -7.09
CA PRO A 337 -4.56 19.40 -7.67
C PRO A 337 -5.68 18.35 -7.77
N PHE A 338 -6.84 18.65 -7.20
CA PHE A 338 -8.06 17.82 -7.30
C PHE A 338 -9.07 18.35 -8.33
N SER A 339 -8.73 19.43 -9.03
CA SER A 339 -9.55 20.08 -10.04
C SER A 339 -8.69 20.63 -11.18
N ASN A 340 -9.31 20.86 -12.34
CA ASN A 340 -8.65 21.27 -13.58
C ASN A 340 -8.49 22.79 -13.74
N ASP A 341 -8.89 23.58 -12.75
CA ASP A 341 -8.87 25.04 -12.74
C ASP A 341 -7.49 25.62 -12.35
N THR A 342 -6.54 24.79 -11.90
CA THR A 342 -5.25 25.25 -11.41
C THR A 342 -4.06 24.61 -12.14
N SER A 343 -3.84 25.02 -13.41
CA SER A 343 -2.70 24.53 -14.22
C SER A 343 -1.34 24.73 -13.52
N TRP A 344 -1.15 25.83 -12.80
CA TRP A 344 0.09 26.11 -12.06
C TRP A 344 0.38 25.08 -10.95
N ARG A 345 -0.65 24.50 -10.30
CA ARG A 345 -0.49 23.41 -9.33
C ARG A 345 -0.06 22.11 -10.00
N VAL A 346 -0.58 21.84 -11.20
CA VAL A 346 -0.18 20.68 -12.00
C VAL A 346 1.30 20.78 -12.36
N ILE A 347 1.76 21.95 -12.82
CA ILE A 347 3.17 22.19 -13.16
C ILE A 347 4.06 21.99 -11.91
N ALA A 348 3.67 22.56 -10.77
CA ALA A 348 4.41 22.41 -9.51
C ALA A 348 4.53 20.93 -9.07
N LEU A 349 3.43 20.18 -9.14
CA LEU A 349 3.41 18.76 -8.78
C LEU A 349 4.29 17.93 -9.74
N VAL A 350 4.18 18.15 -11.06
CA VAL A 350 5.02 17.47 -12.06
C VAL A 350 6.49 17.77 -11.81
N HIS A 351 6.85 19.04 -11.59
CA HIS A 351 8.22 19.43 -11.30
C HIS A 351 8.75 18.74 -10.03
N LEU A 352 7.94 18.65 -8.98
CA LEU A 352 8.30 17.94 -7.76
C LEU A 352 8.55 16.45 -8.02
N LEU A 353 7.65 15.77 -8.74
CA LEU A 353 7.79 14.34 -9.05
C LEU A 353 8.98 14.04 -9.96
N LEU A 354 9.27 14.90 -10.94
CA LEU A 354 10.48 14.79 -11.76
C LEU A 354 11.75 15.07 -10.95
N THR A 355 11.70 15.99 -9.98
CA THR A 355 12.82 16.21 -9.04
C THR A 355 13.07 14.96 -8.20
N LEU A 356 12.02 14.33 -7.67
CA LEU A 356 12.11 13.05 -6.97
C LEU A 356 12.73 11.96 -7.86
N ARG A 357 12.28 11.85 -9.11
CA ARG A 357 12.83 10.92 -10.10
C ARG A 357 14.33 11.14 -10.29
N ASN A 358 14.75 12.36 -10.58
CA ASN A 358 16.14 12.72 -10.80
C ASN A 358 17.01 12.38 -9.58
N ILE A 359 16.51 12.63 -8.36
CA ILE A 359 17.21 12.28 -7.13
C ILE A 359 17.36 10.77 -6.99
N THR A 360 16.30 10.01 -7.23
CA THR A 360 16.32 8.54 -7.18
C THR A 360 17.32 7.96 -8.19
N ILE A 361 17.38 8.50 -9.41
CA ILE A 361 18.33 8.07 -10.45
C ILE A 361 19.78 8.21 -9.95
N VAL A 362 20.13 9.39 -9.44
CA VAL A 362 21.49 9.66 -8.93
C VAL A 362 21.78 8.79 -7.70
N ASN A 363 20.85 8.71 -6.74
CA ASN A 363 21.02 7.90 -5.54
C ASN A 363 21.23 6.42 -5.85
N LYS A 364 20.49 5.85 -6.81
CA LYS A 364 20.68 4.46 -7.28
C LYS A 364 22.09 4.27 -7.84
N SER A 365 22.55 5.18 -8.71
CA SER A 365 23.90 5.11 -9.28
C SER A 365 24.99 5.17 -8.21
N LEU A 366 24.87 6.10 -7.26
CA LEU A 366 25.80 6.25 -6.14
C LEU A 366 25.81 5.01 -5.24
N LEU A 367 24.64 4.43 -4.95
CA LEU A 367 24.50 3.22 -4.13
C LEU A 367 25.16 2.02 -4.80
N MET A 368 24.92 1.81 -6.10
CA MET A 368 25.55 0.73 -6.86
C MET A 368 27.07 0.84 -6.82
N HIS A 369 27.61 2.03 -7.12
CA HIS A 369 29.05 2.26 -7.12
C HIS A 369 29.66 2.08 -5.72
N ALA A 370 29.03 2.58 -4.67
CA ALA A 370 29.49 2.39 -3.30
C ALA A 370 29.48 0.92 -2.89
N LEU A 371 28.47 0.15 -3.31
CA LEU A 371 28.39 -1.28 -2.99
C LEU A 371 29.46 -2.10 -3.72
N GLU A 372 29.74 -1.78 -4.99
CA GLU A 372 30.85 -2.37 -5.74
C GLU A 372 32.19 -2.16 -5.01
N GLN A 373 32.42 -0.95 -4.50
CA GLN A 373 33.62 -0.66 -3.69
C GLN A 373 33.63 -1.42 -2.36
N ALA A 374 32.50 -1.47 -1.66
CA ALA A 374 32.38 -2.12 -0.35
C ALA A 374 32.67 -3.63 -0.39
N ASN A 375 32.39 -4.30 -1.52
CA ASN A 375 32.75 -5.71 -1.72
C ASN A 375 34.26 -5.95 -1.67
N THR A 376 35.07 -4.96 -2.07
CA THR A 376 36.53 -5.04 -2.02
C THR A 376 37.11 -4.41 -0.75
N ARG A 377 36.43 -3.40 -0.19
CA ARG A 377 36.86 -2.61 0.97
C ARG A 377 35.66 -2.34 1.88
N PRO A 378 35.28 -3.30 2.75
CA PRO A 378 34.12 -3.12 3.61
C PRO A 378 34.31 -1.95 4.59
N PRO A 379 33.24 -1.22 4.93
CA PRO A 379 33.30 -0.14 5.92
C PRO A 379 33.89 -0.61 7.26
N ARG A 380 34.78 0.19 7.86
CA ARG A 380 35.35 -0.02 9.20
C ARG A 380 34.85 1.09 10.14
N ASN A 381 34.66 0.78 11.43
CA ASN A 381 34.24 1.72 12.47
C ASN A 381 32.90 2.43 12.18
N VAL A 382 31.86 1.65 11.89
CA VAL A 382 30.51 2.17 11.62
C VAL A 382 29.72 2.28 12.91
N ASN A 383 29.21 3.49 13.19
CA ASN A 383 28.37 3.75 14.36
C ASN A 383 26.90 3.49 14.04
N PRO A 384 26.11 2.99 15.01
CA PRO A 384 24.67 2.87 14.86
C PRO A 384 24.01 4.23 14.67
N SER A 385 22.77 4.23 14.19
CA SER A 385 21.99 5.46 14.06
C SER A 385 21.82 6.13 15.43
N PRO A 386 22.08 7.45 15.55
CA PRO A 386 21.94 8.21 16.78
C PRO A 386 20.48 8.56 17.12
N THR A 387 19.50 8.07 16.36
CA THR A 387 18.07 8.33 16.64
C THR A 387 17.69 7.85 18.03
N VAL A 388 17.25 8.79 18.86
CA VAL A 388 16.72 8.52 20.22
C VAL A 388 15.44 7.71 20.13
N SER A 389 15.26 6.74 21.02
CA SER A 389 14.02 5.93 21.10
C SER A 389 12.86 6.77 21.64
N SER A 390 11.67 6.61 21.05
CA SER A 390 10.44 7.20 21.61
C SER A 390 10.01 6.45 22.87
N PRO A 391 9.27 7.11 23.78
CA PRO A 391 8.54 6.44 24.86
C PRO A 391 7.65 5.32 24.30
N LEU A 392 7.41 4.26 25.10
CA LEU A 392 6.66 3.06 24.69
C LEU A 392 5.21 3.34 24.19
N ASN A 393 4.67 4.54 24.39
CA ASN A 393 3.29 4.90 24.12
C ASN A 393 3.05 5.74 22.85
N ASP A 394 4.10 6.06 22.06
CA ASP A 394 3.98 6.95 20.89
C ASP A 394 4.13 6.23 19.53
N ASN A 395 3.83 4.92 19.46
CA ASN A 395 3.79 4.20 18.18
C ASN A 395 2.36 4.03 17.66
#